data_AF-A0A848N160-F1
#
_entry.id   AF-A0A848N160-F1
#
_cell.length_a   1.000
_cell.length_b   1.000
_cell.length_c   1.000
_cell.angle_alpha   90.00
_cell.angle_beta   90.00
_cell.angle_gamma   90.00
#
_symmetry.space_group_name_H-M   'P 1'
#
loop_
_entity.id
_entity.type
_entity.pdbx_description
1 polymer ?
#
loop_
_entity_poly.entity_id
_entity_poly.type
_entity_poly.pdbx_seq_one_letter_code
_entity_poly.pdbx_strand_id
1 'polypeptide(L)'
;YAKVMFNEQAEITIGKDDKSKKYDEASAWIESVFQHNDFKRNLSKYLEPAMALGGLVVRPYFNDQSGQIEFSWALPDAFYPLESSTNKISQCAIAFKTIKTEGSKTFFYTLLEFHQWIDGEYWVLNELYESEKYNVLGMQVSLDTLEQYAELDPARHGEEIERPIFSYFKTAGFNNINPYSPLGVGVYDNCKRTLDRLNKALDAFDHEIDVGKRRV
;
A
#
# COMPACT_ATOMS: atom_id res chain seq x y z
N TYR A 1 -5.97 -18.04 1.47
CA TYR A 1 -5.66 -17.76 0.04
C TYR A 1 -4.25 -17.21 -0.15
N ALA A 2 -3.83 -16.12 0.52
CA ALA A 2 -2.49 -15.55 0.34
C ALA A 2 -1.33 -16.52 0.64
N LYS A 3 -1.42 -17.30 1.74
CA LYS A 3 -0.45 -18.38 2.04
C LYS A 3 -0.33 -19.44 0.95
N VAL A 4 -1.37 -19.68 0.15
CA VAL A 4 -1.34 -20.66 -0.96
C VAL A 4 -0.72 -20.03 -2.19
N MET A 5 -1.03 -18.76 -2.49
CA MET A 5 -0.53 -18.07 -3.69
C MET A 5 0.96 -17.77 -3.66
N PHE A 6 1.54 -17.54 -2.48
CA PHE A 6 2.98 -17.28 -2.35
C PHE A 6 3.69 -18.34 -1.48
N ASN A 7 3.14 -19.55 -1.41
CA ASN A 7 3.69 -20.62 -0.57
C ASN A 7 5.07 -21.08 -1.04
N GLU A 8 5.20 -21.28 -2.36
CA GLU A 8 6.44 -21.76 -3.00
C GLU A 8 7.49 -20.66 -3.12
N GLN A 9 7.13 -19.43 -2.71
CA GLN A 9 7.91 -18.21 -2.90
C GLN A 9 8.25 -17.97 -4.38
N ALA A 10 8.92 -16.87 -4.67
CA ALA A 10 9.47 -16.59 -5.98
C ALA A 10 10.99 -16.54 -5.93
N GLU A 11 11.64 -17.01 -6.99
CA GLU A 11 13.05 -16.76 -7.26
C GLU A 11 13.15 -15.62 -8.27
N ILE A 12 13.85 -14.54 -7.92
CA ILE A 12 14.06 -13.39 -8.79
C ILE A 12 15.50 -13.48 -9.28
N THR A 13 15.68 -13.62 -10.59
CA THR A 13 17.00 -13.73 -11.23
C THR A 13 17.16 -12.62 -12.26
N ILE A 14 18.36 -12.03 -12.33
CA ILE A 14 18.67 -10.94 -13.26
C ILE A 14 19.72 -11.45 -14.24
N GLY A 15 19.42 -11.38 -15.54
CA GLY A 15 20.35 -11.82 -16.57
C GLY A 15 20.64 -13.33 -16.54
N LYS A 16 19.69 -14.16 -16.10
CA LYS A 16 19.84 -15.62 -15.93
C LYS A 16 20.45 -16.34 -17.15
N ASP A 17 20.18 -15.85 -18.36
CA ASP A 17 20.66 -16.43 -19.61
C ASP A 17 21.97 -15.80 -20.13
N ASP A 18 22.51 -14.79 -19.45
CA ASP A 18 23.73 -14.10 -19.84
C ASP A 18 24.98 -14.74 -19.21
N LYS A 19 25.77 -15.43 -20.04
CA LYS A 19 27.02 -16.08 -19.62
C LYS A 19 28.16 -15.09 -19.36
N SER A 20 27.99 -13.81 -19.67
CA SER A 20 29.04 -12.79 -19.56
C SER A 20 29.29 -12.30 -18.13
N LYS A 21 28.53 -12.79 -17.14
CA LYS A 21 28.57 -12.35 -15.71
C LYS A 21 28.34 -10.85 -15.49
N LYS A 22 27.91 -10.13 -16.52
CA LYS A 22 27.72 -8.67 -16.51
C LYS A 22 26.73 -8.22 -15.43
N TYR A 23 25.76 -9.06 -15.08
CA TYR A 23 24.69 -8.73 -14.14
C TYR A 23 24.86 -9.37 -12.76
N ASP A 24 25.95 -10.11 -12.51
CA ASP A 24 26.16 -10.85 -11.25
C ASP A 24 26.18 -9.90 -10.04
N GLU A 25 26.90 -8.78 -10.16
CA GLU A 25 26.99 -7.76 -9.10
C GLU A 25 25.63 -7.11 -8.82
N ALA A 26 24.89 -6.74 -9.87
CA ALA A 26 23.56 -6.15 -9.74
C ALA A 26 22.54 -7.15 -9.16
N SER A 27 22.62 -8.42 -9.55
CA SER A 27 21.78 -9.49 -9.01
C SER A 27 22.05 -9.71 -7.53
N ALA A 28 23.33 -9.78 -7.13
CA ALA A 28 23.72 -9.94 -5.73
C ALA A 28 23.28 -8.74 -4.87
N TRP A 29 23.37 -7.52 -5.41
CA TRP A 29 22.91 -6.31 -4.73
C TRP A 29 21.38 -6.28 -4.57
N ILE A 30 20.61 -6.62 -5.61
CA ILE A 30 19.14 -6.68 -5.49
C ILE A 30 18.70 -7.77 -4.52
N GLU A 31 19.40 -8.92 -4.52
CA GLU A 31 19.13 -9.97 -3.56
C GLU A 31 19.42 -9.52 -2.12
N SER A 32 20.50 -8.77 -1.88
CA SER A 32 20.80 -8.22 -0.55
C SER A 32 19.73 -7.24 -0.09
N VAL A 33 19.20 -6.39 -0.98
CA VAL A 33 18.07 -5.50 -0.68
C VAL A 33 16.82 -6.31 -0.31
N PHE A 34 16.50 -7.39 -1.04
CA PHE A 34 15.35 -8.23 -0.70
C PHE A 34 15.51 -8.96 0.64
N GLN A 35 16.72 -9.43 0.95
CA GLN A 35 17.03 -10.07 2.23
C GLN A 35 16.95 -9.08 3.39
N HIS A 36 17.54 -7.88 3.25
CA HIS A 36 17.46 -6.82 4.26
C HIS A 36 16.01 -6.47 4.62
N ASN A 37 15.15 -6.41 3.61
CA ASN A 37 13.74 -6.06 3.78
C ASN A 37 12.84 -7.24 4.18
N ASP A 38 13.39 -8.44 4.40
CA ASP A 38 12.59 -9.66 4.60
C ASP A 38 11.47 -9.79 3.54
N PHE A 39 11.77 -9.43 2.30
CA PHE A 39 10.78 -9.07 1.27
C PHE A 39 9.71 -10.16 1.10
N LYS A 40 10.10 -11.42 1.02
CA LYS A 40 9.18 -12.56 0.85
C LYS A 40 8.19 -12.69 2.00
N ARG A 41 8.65 -12.47 3.23
CA ARG A 41 7.80 -12.54 4.44
C ARG A 41 6.84 -11.36 4.47
N ASN A 42 7.35 -10.15 4.21
CA ASN A 42 6.54 -8.93 4.19
C ASN A 42 5.51 -8.96 3.05
N LEU A 43 5.91 -9.35 1.83
CA LEU A 43 4.98 -9.54 0.71
C LEU A 43 3.87 -10.51 1.06
N SER A 44 4.19 -11.68 1.64
CA SER A 44 3.17 -12.66 2.06
C SER A 44 2.18 -12.08 3.08
N LYS A 45 2.69 -11.31 4.05
CA LYS A 45 1.88 -10.63 5.07
C LYS A 45 0.95 -9.58 4.45
N TYR A 46 1.44 -8.76 3.52
CA TYR A 46 0.64 -7.70 2.88
C TYR A 46 -0.28 -8.22 1.77
N LEU A 47 0.04 -9.36 1.15
CA LEU A 47 -0.79 -9.96 0.11
C LEU A 47 -2.16 -10.38 0.65
N GLU A 48 -2.25 -10.78 1.92
CA GLU A 48 -3.52 -11.15 2.56
C GLU A 48 -4.53 -9.98 2.62
N PRO A 49 -4.23 -8.84 3.26
CA PRO A 49 -5.11 -7.68 3.22
C PRO A 49 -5.23 -7.11 1.80
N ALA A 50 -4.21 -7.21 0.95
CA ALA A 50 -4.30 -6.77 -0.44
C ALA A 50 -5.37 -7.51 -1.24
N MET A 51 -5.49 -8.82 -1.07
CA MET A 51 -6.56 -9.61 -1.69
C MET A 51 -7.94 -9.24 -1.14
N ALA A 52 -8.02 -8.92 0.15
CA ALA A 52 -9.26 -8.52 0.79
C ALA A 52 -9.72 -7.11 0.35
N LEU A 53 -8.79 -6.17 0.16
CA LEU A 53 -9.09 -4.78 -0.16
C LEU A 53 -9.01 -4.46 -1.66
N GLY A 54 -8.40 -5.33 -2.46
CA GLY A 54 -8.33 -5.20 -3.92
C GLY A 54 -6.99 -4.70 -4.47
N GLY A 55 -6.01 -4.35 -3.65
CA GLY A 55 -4.70 -3.92 -4.12
C GLY A 55 -3.66 -3.70 -3.04
N LEU A 56 -2.46 -3.30 -3.46
CA LEU A 56 -1.31 -3.02 -2.61
C LEU A 56 -0.34 -2.12 -3.37
N VAL A 57 0.15 -1.06 -2.74
CA VAL A 57 1.30 -0.32 -3.27
C VAL A 57 2.57 -0.75 -2.54
N VAL A 58 3.66 -0.83 -3.31
CA VAL A 58 5.02 -1.01 -2.81
C VAL A 58 5.88 0.10 -3.37
N ARG A 59 6.49 0.88 -2.50
CA ARG A 59 7.31 2.05 -2.86
C ARG A 59 8.70 1.89 -2.24
N PRO A 60 9.76 1.68 -3.04
CA PRO A 60 11.13 1.68 -2.53
C PRO A 60 11.57 3.09 -2.14
N TYR A 61 12.32 3.20 -1.06
CA TYR A 61 12.95 4.43 -0.59
C TYR A 61 14.33 4.17 -0.04
N PHE A 62 15.20 5.19 -0.07
CA PHE A 62 16.49 5.12 0.60
C PHE A 62 16.31 5.54 2.05
N ASN A 63 16.74 4.71 3.00
CA ASN A 63 16.75 5.06 4.41
C ASN A 63 18.16 5.47 4.81
N ASP A 64 18.35 6.75 5.16
CA ASP A 64 19.65 7.30 5.52
C ASP A 64 20.24 6.68 6.79
N GLN A 65 19.40 6.21 7.72
CA GLN A 65 19.85 5.59 8.98
C GLN A 65 20.41 4.18 8.76
N SER A 66 19.76 3.38 7.91
CA SER A 66 20.23 2.03 7.58
C SER A 66 21.25 2.04 6.43
N GLY A 67 21.27 3.12 5.63
CA GLY A 67 22.09 3.25 4.42
C GLY A 67 21.66 2.29 3.31
N GLN A 68 20.43 1.78 3.36
CA GLN A 68 19.92 0.76 2.45
C GLN A 68 18.58 1.16 1.84
N ILE A 69 18.23 0.50 0.74
CA ILE A 69 16.90 0.62 0.15
C ILE A 69 15.92 -0.17 1.01
N GLU A 70 14.83 0.48 1.40
CA GLU A 70 13.72 -0.12 2.14
C GLU A 70 12.41 -0.05 1.33
N PHE A 71 11.45 -0.90 1.66
CA PHE A 71 10.13 -0.89 1.02
C PHE A 71 9.04 -0.33 1.96
N SER A 72 8.39 0.74 1.52
CA SER A 72 7.15 1.23 2.09
C SER A 72 5.96 0.51 1.45
N TRP A 73 5.05 0.02 2.29
CA TRP A 73 3.88 -0.75 1.88
C TRP A 73 2.63 0.01 2.28
N ALA A 74 1.72 0.24 1.34
CA ALA A 74 0.44 0.89 1.62
C ALA A 74 -0.72 0.11 1.02
N LEU A 75 -1.79 -0.03 1.80
CA LEU A 75 -3.03 -0.64 1.35
C LEU A 75 -3.84 0.36 0.49
N PRO A 76 -4.88 -0.11 -0.24
CA PRO A 76 -5.60 0.74 -1.19
C PRO A 76 -6.31 1.95 -0.57
N ASP A 77 -6.62 1.92 0.72
CA ASP A 77 -7.23 3.01 1.47
C ASP A 77 -6.26 4.17 1.78
N ALA A 78 -4.96 3.90 1.68
CA ALA A 78 -3.88 4.88 1.80
C ALA A 78 -3.32 5.33 0.44
N PHE A 79 -3.86 4.83 -0.69
CA PHE A 79 -3.33 5.10 -2.03
C PHE A 79 -4.37 5.80 -2.91
N TYR A 80 -3.99 6.97 -3.44
CA TYR A 80 -4.86 7.85 -4.21
C TYR A 80 -4.28 8.04 -5.61
N PRO A 81 -4.79 7.35 -6.64
CA PRO A 81 -4.39 7.58 -8.03
C PRO A 81 -4.70 9.02 -8.43
N LEU A 82 -3.72 9.72 -8.99
CA LEU A 82 -3.90 11.07 -9.54
C LEU A 82 -4.00 11.04 -11.06
N GLU A 83 -3.21 10.17 -11.68
CA GLU A 83 -3.27 9.93 -13.11
C GLU A 83 -3.12 8.43 -13.38
N SER A 84 -4.05 7.92 -14.18
CA SER A 84 -4.07 6.51 -14.57
C SER A 84 -4.59 6.36 -15.99
N SER A 85 -4.02 5.40 -16.70
CA SER A 85 -4.56 4.85 -17.96
C SER A 85 -5.10 3.44 -17.72
N THR A 86 -5.70 2.84 -18.74
CA THR A 86 -6.27 1.47 -18.70
C THR A 86 -5.32 0.43 -18.08
N ASN A 87 -4.01 0.60 -18.28
CA ASN A 87 -3.02 -0.40 -17.91
C ASN A 87 -2.09 0.01 -16.76
N LYS A 88 -1.98 1.31 -16.43
CA LYS A 88 -0.98 1.80 -15.47
C LYS A 88 -1.44 3.05 -14.73
N ILE A 89 -1.03 3.16 -13.47
CA ILE A 89 -1.14 4.36 -12.66
C ILE A 89 0.21 5.09 -12.77
N SER A 90 0.23 6.28 -13.35
CA SER A 90 1.46 7.06 -13.58
C SER A 90 1.76 8.01 -12.43
N GLN A 91 0.73 8.47 -11.72
CA GLN A 91 0.85 9.43 -10.63
C GLN A 91 -0.07 9.04 -9.48
N CYS A 92 0.36 9.28 -8.26
CA CYS A 92 -0.42 8.97 -7.06
C CYS A 92 -0.06 9.88 -5.89
N ALA A 93 -0.90 9.87 -4.86
CA ALA A 93 -0.57 10.30 -3.52
C ALA A 93 -0.70 9.11 -2.56
N ILE A 94 0.25 8.96 -1.65
CA ILE A 94 0.26 7.93 -0.61
C ILE A 94 0.13 8.63 0.75
N ALA A 95 -0.83 8.20 1.55
CA ALA A 95 -1.12 8.81 2.85
C ALA A 95 -0.60 7.94 4.00
N PHE A 96 0.28 8.51 4.82
CA PHE A 96 0.79 7.88 6.03
C PHE A 96 0.23 8.59 7.26
N LYS A 97 -0.48 7.86 8.11
CA LYS A 97 -1.14 8.42 9.30
C LYS A 97 -0.31 8.16 10.56
N THR A 98 -0.11 9.21 11.36
CA THR A 98 0.56 9.14 12.66
C THR A 98 -0.34 9.77 13.71
N ILE A 99 -0.49 9.12 14.86
CA ILE A 99 -1.28 9.64 15.98
C ILE A 99 -0.32 10.02 17.10
N LYS A 100 -0.42 11.25 17.59
CA LYS A 100 0.38 11.75 18.71
C LYS A 100 -0.55 12.30 19.78
N THR A 101 -0.31 11.92 21.04
CA THR A 101 -1.05 12.47 22.18
C THR A 101 -0.11 13.34 23.00
N GLU A 102 -0.49 14.61 23.18
CA GLU A 102 0.24 15.59 23.97
C GLU A 102 -0.67 16.09 25.10
N GLY A 103 -0.35 15.70 26.34
CA GLY A 103 -1.20 15.97 27.49
C GLY A 103 -2.58 15.32 27.33
N SER A 104 -3.63 16.14 27.25
CA SER A 104 -5.03 15.70 27.06
C SER A 104 -5.51 15.77 25.62
N LYS A 105 -4.69 16.27 24.68
CA LYS A 105 -5.06 16.41 23.27
C LYS A 105 -4.46 15.30 22.43
N THR A 106 -5.25 14.80 21.49
CA THR A 106 -4.80 13.85 20.47
C THR A 106 -4.80 14.54 19.11
N PHE A 107 -3.64 14.51 18.46
CA PHE A 107 -3.42 15.04 17.13
C PHE A 107 -3.26 13.88 16.13
N PHE A 108 -3.90 14.04 14.98
CA PHE A 108 -3.85 13.13 13.85
C PHE A 108 -3.06 13.81 12.75
N TYR A 109 -1.88 13.26 12.48
CA TYR A 109 -1.01 13.73 11.42
C TYR A 109 -1.18 12.84 10.18
N THR A 110 -1.21 13.45 9.01
CA THR A 110 -1.21 12.75 7.73
C THR A 110 -0.09 13.31 6.86
N LEU A 111 0.93 12.49 6.59
CA LEU A 111 1.91 12.77 5.56
C LEU A 111 1.34 12.34 4.21
N LEU A 112 1.24 13.25 3.26
CA LEU A 112 0.93 12.96 1.87
C LEU A 112 2.23 12.99 1.07
N GLU A 113 2.57 11.84 0.51
CA GLU A 113 3.68 11.68 -0.42
C GLU A 113 3.12 11.59 -1.84
N PHE A 114 3.41 12.59 -2.65
CA PHE A 114 2.97 12.68 -4.04
C PHE A 114 4.06 12.16 -4.96
N HIS A 115 3.66 11.32 -5.90
CA HIS A 115 4.47 10.88 -7.02
C HIS A 115 3.87 11.42 -8.31
N GLN A 116 4.54 12.39 -8.95
CA GLN A 116 3.97 13.16 -10.05
C GLN A 116 4.96 13.36 -11.19
N TRP A 117 4.43 13.61 -12.38
CA TRP A 117 5.20 14.06 -13.53
C TRP A 117 4.91 15.54 -13.76
N ILE A 118 5.91 16.39 -13.58
CA ILE A 118 5.80 17.85 -13.73
C ILE A 118 6.84 18.26 -14.76
N ASP A 119 6.39 18.89 -15.85
CA ASP A 119 7.25 19.36 -16.95
C ASP A 119 8.22 18.30 -17.54
N GLY A 120 7.80 17.03 -17.49
CA GLY A 120 8.58 15.90 -18.02
C GLY A 120 9.55 15.26 -17.01
N GLU A 121 9.64 15.79 -15.79
CA GLU A 121 10.45 15.25 -14.71
C GLU A 121 9.60 14.53 -13.67
N TYR A 122 10.19 13.52 -13.01
CA TYR A 122 9.51 12.77 -11.95
C TYR A 122 9.78 13.42 -10.59
N TRP A 123 8.71 13.89 -9.95
CA TRP A 123 8.74 14.57 -8.66
C TRP A 123 8.18 13.70 -7.55
N VAL A 124 8.85 13.73 -6.40
CA VAL A 124 8.35 13.26 -5.11
C VAL A 124 8.16 14.47 -4.21
N LEU A 125 6.92 14.73 -3.80
CA LEU A 125 6.57 15.86 -2.93
C LEU A 125 6.03 15.33 -1.61
N ASN A 126 6.44 15.93 -0.50
CA ASN A 126 6.05 15.52 0.84
C ASN A 126 5.37 16.68 1.56
N GLU A 127 4.12 16.46 1.97
CA GLU A 127 3.34 17.45 2.70
C GLU A 127 2.78 16.85 3.99
N LEU A 128 2.99 17.52 5.13
CA LEU A 128 2.44 17.09 6.41
C LEU A 128 1.21 17.91 6.79
N TYR A 129 0.15 17.23 7.19
CA TYR A 129 -1.08 17.84 7.68
C TYR A 129 -1.37 17.41 9.12
N GLU A 130 -1.93 18.32 9.90
CA GLU A 130 -2.31 18.12 11.30
C GLU A 130 -3.80 18.40 11.51
N SER A 131 -4.45 17.53 12.28
CA SER A 131 -5.86 17.66 12.67
C SER A 131 -6.11 17.18 14.08
N GLU A 132 -7.00 17.85 14.83
CA GLU A 132 -7.53 17.33 16.10
C GLU A 132 -8.68 16.31 15.89
N LYS A 133 -9.05 15.99 14.63
CA LYS A 133 -10.13 15.07 14.28
C LYS A 133 -9.64 13.94 13.38
N TYR A 134 -9.94 12.70 13.77
CA TYR A 134 -9.47 11.48 13.11
C TYR A 134 -9.70 11.39 11.58
N ASN A 135 -10.82 11.92 11.07
CA ASN A 135 -11.21 11.81 9.66
C ASN A 135 -11.19 13.16 8.91
N VAL A 136 -10.43 14.13 9.41
CA VAL A 136 -10.24 15.43 8.75
C VAL A 136 -8.75 15.60 8.52
N LEU A 137 -8.35 15.94 7.29
CA LEU A 137 -6.93 16.15 6.95
C LEU A 137 -6.31 17.28 7.79
N GLY A 138 -7.07 18.37 7.96
CA GLY A 138 -6.71 19.49 8.82
C GLY A 138 -5.88 20.55 8.09
N MET A 139 -4.87 21.10 8.77
CA MET A 139 -4.03 22.18 8.26
C MET A 139 -2.63 21.68 7.93
N GLN A 140 -2.03 22.21 6.86
CA GLN A 140 -0.64 21.90 6.52
C GLN A 140 0.31 22.50 7.57
N VAL A 141 1.29 21.71 7.99
CA VAL A 141 2.32 22.07 8.97
C VAL A 141 3.70 21.73 8.42
N SER A 142 4.78 22.24 9.04
CA SER A 142 6.15 21.91 8.62
C SER A 142 6.43 20.41 8.80
N LEU A 143 7.25 19.82 7.92
CA LEU A 143 7.74 18.45 8.11
C LEU A 143 8.50 18.29 9.43
N ASP A 144 9.20 19.34 9.87
CA ASP A 144 9.92 19.41 11.15
C ASP A 144 9.02 19.27 12.39
N THR A 145 7.69 19.37 12.23
CA THR A 145 6.73 19.21 13.33
C THR A 145 6.83 17.82 13.96
N LEU A 146 7.20 16.80 13.17
CA LEU A 146 7.43 15.44 13.65
C LEU A 146 8.87 15.03 13.38
N GLU A 147 9.58 14.60 14.43
CA GLU A 147 10.99 14.21 14.38
C GLU A 147 11.29 13.16 13.28
N GLN A 148 10.39 12.18 13.11
CA GLN A 148 10.51 11.14 12.08
C GLN A 148 10.44 11.65 10.62
N TYR A 149 10.01 12.90 10.40
CA TYR A 149 9.91 13.53 9.08
C TYR A 149 10.81 14.76 8.94
N ALA A 150 11.57 15.14 9.97
CA ALA A 150 12.39 16.36 9.96
C ALA A 150 13.51 16.35 8.91
N GLU A 151 14.01 15.16 8.54
CA GLU A 151 15.04 15.00 7.50
C GLU A 151 14.45 14.76 6.10
N LEU A 152 13.12 14.77 5.96
CA LEU A 152 12.46 14.51 4.69
C LEU A 152 12.43 15.76 3.80
N ASP A 153 12.96 15.65 2.58
CA ASP A 153 12.89 16.72 1.59
C ASP A 153 11.42 17.02 1.20
N PRO A 154 10.94 18.28 1.28
CA PRO A 154 9.59 18.64 0.86
C PRO A 154 9.32 18.39 -0.63
N ALA A 155 10.35 18.51 -1.46
CA ALA A 155 10.27 18.28 -2.89
C ALA A 155 11.63 17.80 -3.41
N ARG A 156 11.62 16.67 -4.11
CA ARG A 156 12.81 16.15 -4.80
C ARG A 156 12.39 15.63 -6.17
N HIS A 157 13.18 15.95 -7.20
CA HIS A 157 13.05 15.33 -8.51
C HIS A 157 14.18 14.35 -8.76
N GLY A 158 13.91 13.34 -9.59
CA GLY A 158 14.91 12.42 -10.09
C GLY A 158 15.28 12.74 -11.53
N GLU A 159 16.57 12.63 -11.86
CA GLU A 159 17.04 12.64 -13.25
C GLU A 159 16.89 11.24 -13.85
N GLU A 160 16.66 11.16 -15.17
CA GLU A 160 16.62 9.91 -15.95
C GLU A 160 15.59 8.86 -15.46
N ILE A 161 14.56 9.30 -14.73
CA ILE A 161 13.45 8.43 -14.36
C ILE A 161 12.53 8.25 -15.56
N GLU A 162 12.32 7.01 -15.99
CA GLU A 162 11.40 6.68 -17.10
C GLU A 162 10.05 6.11 -16.62
N ARG A 163 9.99 5.66 -15.37
CA ARG A 163 8.83 4.96 -14.80
C ARG A 163 8.60 5.40 -13.36
N PRO A 164 7.35 5.42 -12.88
CA PRO A 164 7.08 5.76 -11.49
C PRO A 164 7.84 4.85 -10.52
N ILE A 165 8.38 5.44 -9.46
CA ILE A 165 9.16 4.77 -8.42
C ILE A 165 8.22 4.14 -7.37
N PHE A 166 7.16 3.50 -7.86
CA PHE A 166 6.23 2.70 -7.05
C PHE A 166 5.64 1.60 -7.93
N SER A 167 5.18 0.52 -7.30
CA SER A 167 4.47 -0.57 -7.97
C SER A 167 3.12 -0.75 -7.31
N TYR A 168 2.06 -0.74 -8.12
CA TYR A 168 0.70 -1.01 -7.66
C TYR A 168 0.28 -2.41 -8.11
N PHE A 169 0.07 -3.29 -7.15
CA PHE A 169 -0.57 -4.57 -7.32
C PHE A 169 -2.09 -4.41 -7.21
N LYS A 170 -2.83 -5.06 -8.11
CA LYS A 170 -4.30 -5.16 -8.04
C LYS A 170 -4.77 -6.60 -8.24
N THR A 171 -5.88 -6.93 -7.61
CA THR A 171 -6.56 -8.21 -7.83
C THR A 171 -6.99 -8.36 -9.30
N ALA A 172 -7.00 -9.60 -9.79
CA ALA A 172 -7.44 -9.88 -11.15
C ALA A 172 -8.95 -9.66 -11.29
N GLY A 173 -9.36 -9.03 -12.39
CA GLY A 173 -10.76 -8.75 -12.70
C GLY A 173 -11.02 -7.28 -13.00
N PHE A 174 -12.25 -6.98 -13.39
CA PHE A 174 -12.72 -5.62 -13.62
C PHE A 174 -13.34 -5.04 -12.34
N ASN A 175 -13.10 -3.76 -12.05
CA ASN A 175 -13.76 -3.08 -10.94
C ASN A 175 -15.24 -2.83 -11.30
N ASN A 176 -16.11 -3.75 -10.90
CA ASN A 176 -17.54 -3.68 -11.17
C ASN A 176 -18.32 -2.80 -10.17
N ILE A 177 -17.68 -2.36 -9.08
CA ILE A 177 -18.24 -1.39 -8.13
C ILE A 177 -18.12 0.03 -8.70
N ASN A 178 -16.92 0.38 -9.17
CA ASN A 178 -16.64 1.63 -9.86
C ASN A 178 -15.82 1.35 -11.14
N PRO A 179 -16.48 1.27 -12.31
CA PRO A 179 -15.84 0.99 -13.60
C PRO A 179 -14.74 1.98 -14.01
N TYR A 180 -14.77 3.19 -13.49
CA TYR A 180 -13.79 4.24 -13.79
C TYR A 180 -12.63 4.29 -12.80
N SER A 181 -12.70 3.50 -11.71
CA SER A 181 -11.62 3.42 -10.74
C SER A 181 -10.47 2.56 -11.29
N PRO A 182 -9.21 3.02 -11.23
CA PRO A 182 -8.06 2.20 -11.58
C PRO A 182 -7.68 1.20 -10.48
N LEU A 183 -8.29 1.32 -9.29
CA LEU A 183 -8.07 0.43 -8.15
C LEU A 183 -8.79 -0.91 -8.36
N GLY A 184 -8.22 -1.98 -7.80
CA GLY A 184 -8.88 -3.28 -7.79
C GLY A 184 -10.01 -3.37 -6.77
N VAL A 185 -10.65 -4.53 -6.76
CA VAL A 185 -11.78 -4.87 -5.88
C VAL A 185 -11.40 -6.13 -5.08
N GLY A 186 -11.80 -6.22 -3.82
CA GLY A 186 -11.51 -7.36 -2.99
C GLY A 186 -12.04 -8.66 -3.60
N VAL A 187 -11.32 -9.76 -3.43
CA VAL A 187 -11.68 -11.06 -4.03
C VAL A 187 -13.08 -11.55 -3.62
N TYR A 188 -13.59 -11.09 -2.48
CA TYR A 188 -14.90 -11.48 -1.96
C TYR A 188 -16.02 -10.46 -2.25
N ASP A 189 -15.69 -9.26 -2.73
CA ASP A 189 -16.68 -8.17 -2.89
C ASP A 189 -17.81 -8.56 -3.84
N ASN A 190 -17.48 -9.31 -4.90
CA ASN A 190 -18.47 -9.86 -5.84
C ASN A 190 -19.44 -10.85 -5.19
N CYS A 191 -19.02 -11.51 -4.11
CA CYS A 191 -19.81 -12.48 -3.37
C CYS A 191 -20.45 -11.88 -2.10
N LYS A 192 -20.22 -10.60 -1.81
CA LYS A 192 -20.67 -9.94 -0.57
C LYS A 192 -22.16 -10.10 -0.33
N ARG A 193 -22.99 -9.93 -1.37
CA ARG A 193 -24.44 -10.15 -1.28
C ARG A 193 -24.80 -11.58 -0.85
N THR A 194 -24.06 -12.57 -1.32
CA THR A 194 -24.30 -13.98 -0.94
C THR A 194 -23.87 -14.23 0.49
N LEU A 195 -22.71 -13.70 0.90
CA LEU A 195 -22.21 -13.78 2.27
C LEU A 195 -23.16 -13.11 3.27
N ASP A 196 -23.65 -11.90 2.95
CA ASP A 196 -24.62 -11.18 3.79
C ASP A 196 -25.94 -11.96 3.95
N ARG A 197 -26.38 -12.65 2.90
CA ARG A 197 -27.58 -13.51 2.97
C ARG A 197 -27.34 -14.73 3.86
N LEU A 198 -26.17 -15.35 3.77
CA LEU A 198 -25.80 -16.48 4.62
C LEU A 198 -25.74 -16.07 6.09
N ASN A 199 -25.09 -14.94 6.39
CA ASN A 199 -25.02 -14.40 7.75
C ASN A 199 -26.41 -14.15 8.33
N LYS A 200 -27.28 -13.44 7.59
CA LYS A 200 -28.66 -13.19 8.04
C LYS A 200 -29.47 -14.46 8.28
N ALA A 201 -29.29 -15.48 7.43
CA ALA A 201 -29.99 -16.74 7.59
C ALA A 201 -29.52 -17.52 8.82
N LEU A 202 -28.19 -17.56 9.07
CA LEU A 202 -27.61 -18.19 10.25
C LEU A 202 -28.01 -17.46 11.53
N ASP A 203 -27.91 -16.13 11.55
CA ASP A 203 -28.30 -15.32 12.72
C ASP A 203 -29.78 -15.53 13.09
N ALA A 204 -30.66 -15.59 12.08
CA ALA A 204 -32.08 -15.85 12.30
C ALA A 204 -32.32 -17.27 12.86
N PHE A 205 -31.59 -18.26 12.35
CA PHE A 205 -31.69 -19.64 12.80
C PHE A 205 -31.19 -19.82 14.24
N ASP A 206 -30.04 -19.23 14.58
CA ASP A 206 -29.50 -19.26 15.95
C ASP A 206 -30.45 -18.57 16.94
N HIS A 207 -31.03 -17.44 16.53
CA HIS A 207 -32.06 -16.76 17.33
C HIS A 207 -33.29 -17.64 17.58
N GLU A 208 -33.74 -18.38 16.57
CA GLU A 208 -34.87 -19.30 16.69
C GLU A 208 -34.57 -20.45 17.68
N ILE A 209 -33.37 -21.03 17.62
CA ILE A 209 -32.91 -22.07 18.56
C ILE A 209 -32.90 -21.54 20.01
N ASP A 210 -32.37 -20.33 20.22
CA ASP A 210 -32.26 -19.74 21.55
C ASP A 210 -33.62 -19.40 22.15
N VAL A 211 -34.54 -18.83 21.35
CA VAL A 211 -35.92 -18.58 21.78
C VAL A 211 -36.66 -19.89 22.04
N GLY A 212 -36.43 -20.91 21.20
CA GLY A 212 -36.99 -22.24 21.36
C GLY A 212 -36.60 -22.92 22.68
N LYS A 213 -35.33 -22.83 23.07
CA LYS A 213 -34.83 -23.38 24.35
C LYS A 213 -35.40 -22.70 25.60
N ARG A 214 -35.78 -21.42 25.51
CA ARG A 214 -36.35 -20.65 26.65
C ARG A 214 -37.85 -20.89 26.86
N ARG A 215 -38.53 -21.50 25.91
CA ARG A 215 -39.98 -21.79 25.95
C ARG A 215 -40.32 -23.16 26.54
N VAL A 216 -39.31 -23.91 27.01
CA VAL A 216 -39.47 -25.20 27.71
C VAL A 216 -39.30 -25.01 29.20
#